data_AF-A0A9E0P9N9-F1
#
_entry.id   AF-A0A9E0P9N9-F1
#
_cell.length_a   1.000
_cell.length_b   1.000
_cell.length_c   1.000
_cell.angle_alpha   90.00
_cell.angle_beta   90.00
_cell.angle_gamma   90.00
#
_symmetry.space_group_name_H-M   'P 1'
#
loop_
_entity.id
_entity.type
_entity.pdbx_description
1 polymer ?
#
loop_
_entity_poly.entity_id
_entity_poly.type
_entity_poly.pdbx_seq_one_letter_code
_entity_poly.pdbx_strand_id
1 'polypeptide(L)'
;ETGFEFKNMNLTALPPEIEQIPGLTILDLRANNISYLPPQIRNLTDLDYLNLSDNNLKSLPAEIGQLTKLTDLSLERNQLKGLPPEFSKLQSLDYLNLDFNDFTSLPRELLSLKKLYTLHIHGYLTKGQSVSFNDFTFWEKVMLERIRSKTPRCHIYRDDQYRPNVMPSRPEIEAERAKQGLISAIASVLK
;
A
#
# COMPACT_ATOMS: atom_id res chain seq x y z
N GLU A 1 -16.65 -8.76 7.71
CA GLU A 1 -15.88 -7.88 6.81
C GLU A 1 -16.39 -7.93 5.38
N THR A 2 -16.18 -6.85 4.64
CA THR A 2 -16.42 -6.73 3.19
C THR A 2 -15.06 -6.63 2.51
N GLY A 3 -14.57 -7.78 2.02
CA GLY A 3 -13.28 -7.90 1.35
C GLY A 3 -13.42 -8.17 -0.14
N PHE A 4 -12.52 -7.58 -0.92
CA PHE A 4 -12.49 -7.66 -2.37
C PHE A 4 -11.09 -8.02 -2.86
N GLU A 5 -10.99 -9.13 -3.58
CA GLU A 5 -9.75 -9.62 -4.16
C GLU A 5 -9.88 -9.67 -5.70
N PHE A 6 -9.09 -8.86 -6.38
CA PHE A 6 -9.02 -8.76 -7.85
C PHE A 6 -7.59 -9.05 -8.35
N LYS A 7 -6.93 -10.02 -7.71
CA LYS A 7 -5.55 -10.41 -8.02
C LYS A 7 -5.42 -10.98 -9.45
N ASN A 8 -4.35 -10.61 -10.16
CA ASN A 8 -3.99 -11.23 -11.45
C ASN A 8 -5.11 -11.17 -12.50
N MET A 9 -5.75 -10.00 -12.60
CA MET A 9 -6.86 -9.73 -13.52
C MET A 9 -6.47 -8.85 -14.72
N ASN A 10 -5.20 -8.45 -14.85
CA ASN A 10 -4.68 -7.51 -15.85
C ASN A 10 -5.26 -6.09 -15.80
N LEU A 11 -5.84 -5.67 -14.66
CA LEU A 11 -6.40 -4.31 -14.48
C LEU A 11 -5.37 -3.22 -14.80
N THR A 12 -5.69 -2.28 -15.67
CA THR A 12 -4.82 -1.13 -16.04
C THR A 12 -5.10 0.13 -15.20
N ALA A 13 -6.30 0.20 -14.63
CA ALA A 13 -6.76 1.23 -13.70
C ALA A 13 -7.84 0.65 -12.77
N LEU A 14 -8.05 1.29 -11.63
CA LEU A 14 -9.21 1.06 -10.76
C LEU A 14 -10.35 2.02 -11.20
N PRO A 15 -11.58 1.54 -11.45
CA PRO A 15 -12.65 2.40 -11.95
C PRO A 15 -13.21 3.33 -10.85
N PRO A 16 -13.72 4.53 -11.19
CA PRO A 16 -14.32 5.46 -10.22
C PRO A 16 -15.42 4.86 -9.34
N GLU A 17 -16.16 3.89 -9.88
CA GLU A 17 -17.25 3.14 -9.25
C GLU A 17 -16.83 2.41 -7.96
N ILE A 18 -15.53 2.31 -7.66
CA ILE A 18 -15.05 1.85 -6.34
C ILE A 18 -15.66 2.64 -5.17
N GLU A 19 -16.07 3.89 -5.38
CA GLU A 19 -16.77 4.70 -4.36
C GLU A 19 -18.17 4.16 -3.98
N GLN A 20 -18.75 3.27 -4.80
CA GLN A 20 -20.08 2.69 -4.57
C GLN A 20 -20.05 1.50 -3.59
N ILE A 21 -18.90 1.22 -2.96
CA ILE A 21 -18.71 0.14 -1.98
C ILE A 21 -18.45 0.74 -0.58
N PRO A 22 -19.46 1.36 0.07
CA PRO A 22 -19.31 1.86 1.43
C PRO A 22 -19.00 0.72 2.41
N GLY A 23 -18.18 1.00 3.43
CA GLY A 23 -17.78 0.02 4.43
C GLY A 23 -16.73 -1.01 3.96
N LEU A 24 -16.17 -0.88 2.75
CA LEU A 24 -15.09 -1.75 2.23
C LEU A 24 -13.87 -1.74 3.17
N THR A 25 -13.55 -2.90 3.77
CA THR A 25 -12.43 -3.04 4.75
C THR A 25 -11.15 -3.61 4.15
N ILE A 26 -11.24 -4.48 3.14
CA ILE A 26 -10.09 -5.18 2.55
C ILE A 26 -10.12 -5.05 1.03
N LEU A 27 -9.05 -4.55 0.41
CA LEU A 27 -8.91 -4.44 -1.05
C LEU A 27 -7.55 -4.99 -1.52
N ASP A 28 -7.56 -6.16 -2.16
CA ASP A 28 -6.39 -6.78 -2.79
C ASP A 28 -6.45 -6.61 -4.32
N LEU A 29 -5.56 -5.79 -4.84
CA LEU A 29 -5.37 -5.48 -6.26
C LEU A 29 -3.99 -5.94 -6.76
N ARG A 30 -3.31 -6.84 -6.04
CA ARG A 30 -1.92 -7.23 -6.37
C ARG A 30 -1.81 -7.95 -7.72
N ALA A 31 -0.62 -7.91 -8.32
CA ALA A 31 -0.33 -8.51 -9.62
C ALA A 31 -1.30 -8.04 -10.70
N ASN A 32 -1.35 -6.73 -10.93
CA ASN A 32 -2.13 -6.12 -12.02
C ASN A 32 -1.24 -5.12 -12.79
N ASN A 33 -1.83 -4.39 -13.73
CA ASN A 33 -1.14 -3.39 -14.54
C ASN A 33 -1.46 -1.96 -14.10
N ILE A 34 -1.98 -1.74 -12.89
CA ILE A 34 -2.56 -0.47 -12.44
C ILE A 34 -1.48 0.61 -12.42
N SER A 35 -1.70 1.66 -13.21
CA SER A 35 -0.74 2.76 -13.40
C SER A 35 -1.04 4.01 -12.56
N TYR A 36 -2.28 4.17 -12.11
CA TYR A 36 -2.74 5.22 -11.21
C TYR A 36 -3.95 4.75 -10.38
N LEU A 37 -4.19 5.41 -9.24
CA LEU A 37 -5.43 5.27 -8.46
C LEU A 37 -6.36 6.46 -8.73
N PRO A 38 -7.68 6.26 -8.85
CA PRO A 38 -8.64 7.34 -8.97
C PRO A 38 -8.76 8.12 -7.65
N PRO A 39 -9.05 9.44 -7.67
CA PRO A 39 -9.26 10.23 -6.44
C PRO A 39 -10.47 9.73 -5.63
N GLN A 40 -11.40 9.00 -6.24
CA GLN A 40 -12.50 8.27 -5.59
C GLN A 40 -12.03 7.31 -4.48
N ILE A 41 -10.76 6.90 -4.46
CA ILE A 41 -10.18 6.11 -3.37
C ILE A 41 -10.42 6.75 -1.99
N ARG A 42 -10.52 8.09 -1.90
CA ARG A 42 -10.83 8.81 -0.65
C ARG A 42 -12.12 8.39 0.04
N ASN A 43 -13.07 7.81 -0.70
CA ASN A 43 -14.38 7.41 -0.19
C ASN A 43 -14.33 6.05 0.53
N LEU A 44 -13.21 5.31 0.43
CA LEU A 44 -12.98 4.06 1.17
C LEU A 44 -12.51 4.31 2.61
N THR A 45 -13.24 5.15 3.36
CA THR A 45 -12.82 5.59 4.70
C THR A 45 -12.79 4.49 5.76
N ASP A 46 -13.37 3.32 5.44
CA ASP A 46 -13.37 2.11 6.27
C ASP A 46 -12.27 1.11 5.92
N LEU A 47 -11.43 1.42 4.93
CA LEU A 47 -10.37 0.54 4.46
C LEU A 47 -9.28 0.37 5.53
N ASP A 48 -9.02 -0.88 5.86
CA ASP A 48 -8.08 -1.36 6.88
C ASP A 48 -6.84 -1.98 6.20
N TYR A 49 -7.08 -2.79 5.16
CA TYR A 49 -6.06 -3.44 4.34
C TYR A 49 -6.13 -3.02 2.86
N LEU A 50 -5.00 -2.60 2.30
CA LEU A 50 -4.83 -2.28 0.89
C LEU A 50 -3.56 -2.92 0.32
N ASN A 51 -3.73 -3.82 -0.65
CA ASN A 51 -2.61 -4.42 -1.37
C ASN A 51 -2.61 -4.00 -2.84
N LEU A 52 -1.56 -3.28 -3.24
CA LEU A 52 -1.28 -2.77 -4.57
C LEU A 52 0.07 -3.30 -5.09
N SER A 53 0.57 -4.39 -4.52
CA SER A 53 1.88 -4.95 -4.89
C SER A 53 1.89 -5.47 -6.33
N ASP A 54 3.07 -5.53 -6.97
CA ASP A 54 3.22 -6.00 -8.35
C ASP A 54 2.27 -5.23 -9.31
N ASN A 55 2.48 -3.92 -9.44
CA ASN A 55 1.70 -3.00 -10.28
C ASN A 55 2.61 -1.94 -10.95
N ASN A 56 2.02 -1.00 -11.71
CA ASN A 56 2.74 0.03 -12.47
C ASN A 56 2.62 1.44 -11.87
N LEU A 57 2.33 1.58 -10.56
CA LEU A 57 2.09 2.88 -9.93
C LEU A 57 3.36 3.73 -9.90
N LYS A 58 3.32 4.91 -10.53
CA LYS A 58 4.41 5.90 -10.52
C LYS A 58 4.28 6.94 -9.40
N SER A 59 3.06 7.12 -8.91
CA SER A 59 2.69 8.02 -7.81
C SER A 59 1.41 7.55 -7.14
N LEU A 60 1.15 8.03 -5.92
CA LEU A 60 -0.13 7.93 -5.24
C LEU A 60 -0.87 9.28 -5.31
N PRO A 61 -2.21 9.29 -5.41
CA PRO A 61 -2.99 10.52 -5.30
C PRO A 61 -2.93 11.07 -3.87
N ALA A 62 -3.10 12.38 -3.71
CA ALA A 62 -3.16 13.05 -2.40
C ALA A 62 -4.29 12.49 -1.52
N GLU A 63 -5.35 12.02 -2.17
CA GLU A 63 -6.51 11.34 -1.63
C GLU A 63 -6.18 10.09 -0.80
N ILE A 64 -5.00 9.47 -0.98
CA ILE A 64 -4.56 8.34 -0.15
C ILE A 64 -4.56 8.71 1.34
N GLY A 65 -4.25 9.96 1.69
CA GLY A 65 -4.23 10.44 3.07
C GLY A 65 -5.61 10.56 3.73
N GLN A 66 -6.70 10.23 3.03
CA GLN A 66 -8.05 10.15 3.62
C GLN A 66 -8.35 8.74 4.19
N LEU A 67 -7.54 7.73 3.84
CA LEU A 67 -7.64 6.35 4.36
C LEU A 67 -7.11 6.25 5.80
N THR A 68 -7.62 7.08 6.70
CA THR A 68 -7.07 7.28 8.05
C THR A 68 -7.22 6.07 8.99
N LYS A 69 -8.03 5.07 8.61
CA LYS A 69 -8.14 3.78 9.30
C LYS A 69 -7.13 2.74 8.84
N LEU A 70 -6.53 2.90 7.66
CA LEU A 70 -5.65 1.92 7.05
C LEU A 70 -4.50 1.52 8.00
N THR A 71 -4.42 0.24 8.33
CA THR A 71 -3.36 -0.36 9.15
C THR A 71 -2.29 -1.02 8.28
N ASP A 72 -2.70 -1.62 7.17
CA ASP A 72 -1.85 -2.46 6.33
C ASP A 72 -1.85 -1.96 4.88
N LEU A 73 -0.68 -1.52 4.41
CA LEU A 73 -0.48 -1.05 3.04
C LEU A 73 0.71 -1.74 2.39
N SER A 74 0.47 -2.48 1.31
CA SER A 74 1.54 -3.04 0.48
C SER A 74 1.58 -2.38 -0.90
N LEU A 75 2.72 -1.79 -1.22
CA LEU A 75 3.04 -1.09 -2.48
C LEU A 75 4.30 -1.67 -3.15
N GLU A 76 4.74 -2.86 -2.71
CA GLU A 76 5.89 -3.58 -3.25
C GLU A 76 5.86 -3.67 -4.78
N ARG A 77 7.03 -3.61 -5.45
CA ARG A 77 7.15 -3.79 -6.91
C ARG A 77 6.21 -2.86 -7.69
N ASN A 78 6.42 -1.57 -7.48
CA ASN A 78 5.83 -0.48 -8.24
C ASN A 78 6.95 0.48 -8.70
N GLN A 79 6.60 1.63 -9.27
CA GLN A 79 7.51 2.62 -9.85
C GLN A 79 7.52 3.93 -9.03
N LEU A 80 7.21 3.85 -7.72
CA LEU A 80 7.11 5.02 -6.86
C LEU A 80 8.48 5.65 -6.60
N LYS A 81 8.58 6.96 -6.84
CA LYS A 81 9.79 7.77 -6.55
C LYS A 81 9.71 8.55 -5.24
N GLY A 82 8.51 8.68 -4.69
CA GLY A 82 8.17 9.49 -3.54
C GLY A 82 6.74 9.22 -3.07
N LEU A 83 6.39 9.73 -1.90
CA LEU A 83 5.03 9.68 -1.34
C LEU A 83 4.43 11.09 -1.36
N PRO A 84 3.10 11.25 -1.56
CA PRO A 84 2.46 12.55 -1.48
C PRO A 84 2.50 13.08 -0.02
N PRO A 85 2.58 14.41 0.22
CA PRO A 85 2.62 14.97 1.57
C PRO A 85 1.48 14.46 2.48
N GLU A 86 0.31 14.20 1.90
CA GLU A 86 -0.88 13.67 2.56
C GLU A 86 -0.70 12.26 3.13
N PHE A 87 0.30 11.49 2.68
CA PHE A 87 0.63 10.18 3.26
C PHE A 87 0.93 10.28 4.76
N SER A 88 1.38 11.44 5.23
CA SER A 88 1.54 11.76 6.66
C SER A 88 0.26 11.63 7.50
N LYS A 89 -0.93 11.64 6.87
CA LYS A 89 -2.23 11.51 7.53
C LYS A 89 -2.60 10.07 7.90
N LEU A 90 -1.85 9.06 7.40
CA LEU A 90 -2.08 7.64 7.68
C LEU A 90 -1.64 7.23 9.10
N GLN A 91 -2.20 7.90 10.12
CA GLN A 91 -1.80 7.77 11.52
C GLN A 91 -2.21 6.43 12.16
N SER A 92 -3.01 5.61 11.47
CA SER A 92 -3.33 4.24 11.87
C SER A 92 -2.37 3.19 11.32
N LEU A 93 -1.55 3.55 10.32
CA LEU A 93 -0.71 2.61 9.58
C LEU A 93 0.32 1.95 10.51
N ASP A 94 0.30 0.62 10.50
CA ASP A 94 1.10 -0.28 11.32
C ASP A 94 2.09 -1.08 10.46
N TYR A 95 1.62 -1.58 9.32
CA TYR A 95 2.41 -2.27 8.30
C TYR A 95 2.49 -1.46 6.99
N LEU A 96 3.72 -1.26 6.49
CA LEU A 96 3.99 -0.64 5.20
C LEU A 96 5.09 -1.39 4.44
N ASN A 97 4.80 -1.84 3.23
CA ASN A 97 5.79 -2.39 2.31
C ASN A 97 5.96 -1.48 1.08
N LEU A 98 7.19 -1.00 0.87
CA LEU A 98 7.64 -0.14 -0.24
C LEU A 98 8.79 -0.78 -1.03
N ASP A 99 9.00 -2.09 -0.89
CA ASP A 99 10.10 -2.81 -1.56
C ASP A 99 10.03 -2.70 -3.09
N PHE A 100 11.19 -2.85 -3.73
CA PHE A 100 11.33 -2.85 -5.19
C PHE A 100 10.63 -1.67 -5.90
N ASN A 101 10.68 -0.49 -5.29
CA ASN A 101 10.26 0.78 -5.87
C ASN A 101 11.45 1.66 -6.27
N ASP A 102 11.15 2.76 -6.95
CA ASP A 102 12.13 3.66 -7.57
C ASP A 102 12.69 4.77 -6.66
N PHE A 103 12.38 4.75 -5.36
CA PHE A 103 12.83 5.72 -4.35
C PHE A 103 14.35 5.97 -4.41
N THR A 104 14.75 7.24 -4.30
CA THR A 104 16.16 7.67 -4.25
C THR A 104 16.60 8.16 -2.86
N SER A 105 15.65 8.30 -1.93
CA SER A 105 15.86 8.69 -0.54
C SER A 105 14.68 8.22 0.31
N LEU A 106 14.84 8.19 1.63
CA LEU A 106 13.76 7.84 2.54
C LEU A 106 12.69 8.96 2.54
N PRO A 107 11.40 8.67 2.24
CA PRO A 107 10.36 9.70 2.23
C PRO A 107 10.15 10.31 3.63
N ARG A 108 10.30 11.63 3.73
CA ARG A 108 10.15 12.37 5.01
C ARG A 108 8.77 12.18 5.64
N GLU A 109 7.76 11.87 4.84
CA GLU A 109 6.37 11.64 5.24
C GLU A 109 6.29 10.50 6.27
N LEU A 110 7.17 9.49 6.16
CA LEU A 110 7.28 8.38 7.10
C LEU A 110 7.68 8.82 8.53
N LEU A 111 8.33 9.98 8.71
CA LEU A 111 8.69 10.52 10.04
C LEU A 111 7.46 10.82 10.91
N SER A 112 6.33 11.10 10.26
CA SER A 112 5.08 11.49 10.91
C SER A 112 4.22 10.30 11.34
N LEU A 113 4.49 9.09 10.83
CA LEU A 113 3.70 7.90 11.10
C LEU A 113 4.04 7.37 12.50
N LYS A 114 3.16 7.62 13.46
CA LYS A 114 3.44 7.37 14.89
C LYS A 114 3.28 5.92 15.32
N LYS A 115 2.39 5.18 14.64
CA LYS A 115 2.06 3.78 14.91
C LYS A 115 2.90 2.78 14.12
N LEU A 116 3.47 3.18 12.98
CA LEU A 116 4.16 2.28 12.05
C LEU A 116 5.20 1.39 12.77
N TYR A 117 4.91 0.09 12.78
CA TYR A 117 5.72 -0.94 13.43
C TYR A 117 6.50 -1.79 12.41
N THR A 118 5.97 -1.97 11.20
CA THR A 118 6.65 -2.74 10.16
C THR A 118 6.84 -1.87 8.93
N LEU A 119 8.09 -1.68 8.54
CA LEU A 119 8.47 -0.95 7.33
C LEU A 119 9.45 -1.80 6.53
N HIS A 120 9.05 -2.19 5.31
CA HIS A 120 9.92 -2.80 4.31
C HIS A 120 10.21 -1.74 3.24
N ILE A 121 11.50 -1.51 2.92
CA ILE A 121 11.91 -0.52 1.92
C ILE A 121 13.35 -0.78 1.41
N HIS A 122 13.53 -1.79 0.56
CA HIS A 122 14.84 -2.23 0.06
C HIS A 122 15.31 -1.53 -1.23
N GLY A 123 14.40 -0.90 -1.99
CA GLY A 123 14.66 -0.39 -3.35
C GLY A 123 15.67 0.77 -3.47
N TYR A 124 15.75 1.66 -2.47
CA TYR A 124 16.68 2.81 -2.52
C TYR A 124 18.12 2.45 -2.12
N LEU A 125 18.34 1.27 -1.53
CA LEU A 125 19.65 0.83 -1.03
C LEU A 125 20.43 -0.03 -2.03
N THR A 126 19.84 -0.36 -3.19
CA THR A 126 20.29 -1.47 -4.04
C THR A 126 20.45 -1.12 -5.52
N LYS A 127 20.39 0.17 -5.90
CA LYS A 127 20.72 0.65 -7.27
C LYS A 127 22.23 0.64 -7.54
N GLY A 128 22.83 -0.55 -7.52
CA GLY A 128 24.19 -0.83 -8.01
C GLY A 128 25.35 -0.41 -7.10
N GLN A 129 25.09 0.17 -5.92
CA GLN A 129 26.12 0.53 -4.95
C GLN A 129 25.84 -0.12 -3.59
N SER A 130 26.91 -0.56 -2.92
CA SER A 130 26.86 -1.04 -1.54
C SER A 130 26.68 0.17 -0.61
N VAL A 131 25.43 0.57 -0.39
CA VAL A 131 25.10 1.66 0.55
C VAL A 131 25.46 1.20 1.97
N SER A 132 26.54 1.76 2.50
CA SER A 132 27.01 1.52 3.86
C SER A 132 26.02 2.12 4.85
N PHE A 133 25.97 1.58 6.08
CA PHE A 133 25.28 2.25 7.18
C PHE A 133 25.79 3.69 7.38
N ASN A 134 27.02 4.00 6.95
CA ASN A 134 27.57 5.34 7.02
C ASN A 134 26.93 6.35 6.06
N ASP A 135 26.39 5.90 4.91
CA ASP A 135 25.89 6.78 3.84
C ASP A 135 24.53 7.40 4.15
N PHE A 136 23.78 6.82 5.10
CA PHE A 136 22.58 7.42 5.66
C PHE A 136 22.91 8.71 6.40
N THR A 137 22.07 9.74 6.23
CA THR A 137 22.13 10.94 7.05
C THR A 137 21.91 10.62 8.53
N PHE A 138 22.35 11.51 9.42
CA PHE A 138 22.13 11.36 10.87
C PHE A 138 20.64 11.16 11.21
N TRP A 139 19.73 11.84 10.52
CA TRP A 139 18.30 11.73 10.76
C TRP A 139 17.69 10.44 10.20
N GLU A 140 18.17 9.90 9.09
CA GLU A 140 17.77 8.57 8.63
C GLU A 140 18.23 7.48 9.59
N LYS A 141 19.44 7.59 10.16
CA LYS A 141 19.92 6.70 11.24
C LYS A 141 19.03 6.81 12.47
N VAL A 142 18.78 8.02 12.98
CA VAL A 142 17.88 8.25 14.13
C VAL A 142 16.46 7.76 13.86
N MET A 143 15.97 7.87 12.63
CA MET A 143 14.66 7.38 12.21
C MET A 143 14.58 5.86 12.18
N LEU A 144 15.57 5.19 11.57
CA LEU A 144 15.68 3.73 11.57
C LEU A 144 15.85 3.18 12.99
N GLU A 145 16.61 3.87 13.87
CA GLU A 145 16.74 3.51 15.28
C GLU A 145 15.47 3.79 16.10
N ARG A 146 14.69 4.85 15.78
CA ARG A 146 13.38 5.12 16.41
C ARG A 146 12.30 4.11 15.96
N ILE A 147 12.43 3.57 14.75
CA ILE A 147 11.66 2.43 14.28
C ILE A 147 12.14 1.19 15.05
N ARG A 148 13.39 0.73 14.89
CA ARG A 148 13.98 -0.44 15.57
C ARG A 148 13.72 -0.52 17.08
N SER A 149 13.82 0.59 17.81
CA SER A 149 13.58 0.63 19.26
C SER A 149 12.12 0.43 19.66
N LYS A 150 11.17 0.65 18.74
CA LYS A 150 9.77 0.21 18.87
C LYS A 150 9.52 -1.16 18.23
N THR A 151 10.40 -1.60 17.33
CA THR A 151 10.16 -2.69 16.37
C THR A 151 11.28 -3.74 16.43
N PRO A 152 11.20 -4.72 17.36
CA PRO A 152 12.15 -5.85 17.43
C PRO A 152 12.19 -6.73 16.17
N ARG A 153 11.38 -6.42 15.15
CA ARG A 153 11.30 -7.07 13.83
C ARG A 153 11.46 -6.09 12.66
N CYS A 154 12.37 -5.12 12.77
CA CYS A 154 12.90 -4.42 11.60
C CYS A 154 13.76 -5.39 10.77
N HIS A 155 13.12 -6.20 9.93
CA HIS A 155 13.77 -7.24 9.15
C HIS A 155 14.47 -6.67 7.91
N ILE A 156 15.74 -6.29 8.07
CA ILE A 156 16.69 -6.23 6.95
C ILE A 156 17.17 -7.66 6.67
N TYR A 157 16.39 -8.44 5.92
CA TYR A 157 16.69 -9.83 5.60
C TYR A 157 16.76 -9.98 4.08
N ARG A 158 17.56 -10.93 3.62
CA ARG A 158 17.56 -11.33 2.21
C ARG A 158 16.23 -12.00 1.88
N ASP A 159 15.91 -11.99 0.59
CA ASP A 159 14.75 -12.62 -0.02
C ASP A 159 14.55 -14.08 0.45
N ASP A 160 13.34 -14.58 0.25
CA ASP A 160 12.76 -15.86 0.69
C ASP A 160 11.93 -15.80 2.00
N GLN A 161 10.73 -16.41 1.94
CA GLN A 161 9.74 -16.62 3.03
C GLN A 161 8.72 -15.50 3.33
N TYR A 162 7.74 -15.30 2.44
CA TYR A 162 6.43 -14.74 2.81
C TYR A 162 5.26 -15.64 2.36
N ARG A 163 4.35 -15.96 3.29
CA ARG A 163 3.04 -16.60 3.07
C ARG A 163 2.03 -16.02 4.08
N PRO A 164 0.91 -15.44 3.64
CA PRO A 164 -0.22 -15.12 4.53
C PRO A 164 -1.27 -16.25 4.57
N ASN A 165 -1.96 -16.38 5.71
CA ASN A 165 -3.06 -17.31 5.96
C ASN A 165 -4.44 -16.71 5.59
N VAL A 166 -5.50 -17.53 5.63
CA VAL A 166 -6.88 -17.19 5.22
C VAL A 166 -7.88 -17.60 6.33
N MET A 167 -8.97 -16.82 6.57
CA MET A 167 -10.36 -17.25 6.88
C MET A 167 -11.33 -16.04 7.19
N PRO A 168 -12.67 -16.15 7.01
CA PRO A 168 -13.62 -15.04 6.66
C PRO A 168 -14.54 -14.54 7.84
N SER A 169 -15.58 -13.67 7.74
CA SER A 169 -16.59 -13.39 6.66
C SER A 169 -17.52 -12.14 6.89
N ARG A 170 -18.43 -11.86 5.92
CA ARG A 170 -19.79 -11.19 5.94
C ARG A 170 -20.00 -9.80 6.61
N PRO A 171 -20.98 -8.94 6.16
CA PRO A 171 -22.32 -9.22 5.59
C PRO A 171 -22.50 -8.90 4.10
N GLU A 172 -23.57 -9.43 3.47
CA GLU A 172 -23.53 -9.82 2.04
C GLU A 172 -24.88 -9.73 1.32
N ILE A 173 -25.42 -8.51 1.13
CA ILE A 173 -26.50 -8.24 0.15
C ILE A 173 -26.21 -6.93 -0.61
N GLU A 174 -25.96 -5.83 0.11
CA GLU A 174 -25.57 -4.55 -0.51
C GLU A 174 -24.15 -4.62 -1.08
N ALA A 175 -23.21 -5.19 -0.31
CA ALA A 175 -21.86 -5.50 -0.76
C ALA A 175 -21.84 -6.39 -2.02
N GLU A 176 -22.77 -7.34 -2.15
CA GLU A 176 -22.81 -8.24 -3.32
C GLU A 176 -23.36 -7.54 -4.58
N ARG A 177 -24.28 -6.58 -4.43
CA ARG A 177 -24.70 -5.70 -5.56
C ARG A 177 -23.59 -4.74 -5.97
N ALA A 178 -22.92 -4.12 -5.01
CA ALA A 178 -21.76 -3.27 -5.25
C ALA A 178 -20.60 -4.06 -5.89
N LYS A 179 -20.44 -5.34 -5.50
CA LYS A 179 -19.53 -6.31 -6.11
C LYS A 179 -19.91 -6.67 -7.53
N GLN A 180 -21.19 -6.93 -7.82
CA GLN A 180 -21.65 -7.13 -9.19
C GLN A 180 -21.38 -5.90 -10.06
N GLY A 181 -21.60 -4.69 -9.52
CA GLY A 181 -21.30 -3.41 -10.17
C GLY A 181 -19.81 -3.23 -10.46
N LEU A 182 -18.94 -3.41 -9.46
CA LEU A 182 -17.50 -3.28 -9.62
C LEU A 182 -16.91 -4.40 -10.50
N ILE A 183 -17.40 -5.64 -10.42
CA ILE A 183 -17.03 -6.72 -11.36
C ILE A 183 -17.44 -6.33 -12.79
N SER A 184 -18.61 -5.69 -12.98
CA SER A 184 -19.06 -5.25 -14.30
C SER A 184 -18.24 -4.07 -14.84
N ALA A 185 -17.84 -3.13 -13.98
CA ALA A 185 -16.94 -2.02 -14.31
C ALA A 185 -15.51 -2.51 -14.59
N ILE A 186 -15.01 -3.45 -13.80
CA ILE A 186 -13.74 -4.16 -14.07
C ILE A 186 -13.82 -4.90 -15.40
N ALA A 187 -14.89 -5.64 -15.66
CA ALA A 187 -15.10 -6.34 -16.92
C ALA A 187 -15.29 -5.41 -18.14
N SER A 188 -15.60 -4.12 -17.93
CA SER A 188 -15.58 -3.11 -19.01
C SER A 188 -14.20 -2.51 -19.23
N VAL A 189 -13.35 -2.44 -18.19
CA VAL A 189 -11.92 -2.05 -18.26
C VAL A 189 -11.04 -3.16 -18.87
N LEU A 190 -11.51 -4.42 -18.86
CA LEU A 190 -10.81 -5.59 -19.41
C LEU A 190 -11.21 -5.96 -20.86
N LYS A 191 -11.91 -5.07 -21.58
CA LYS A 191 -12.24 -5.21 -23.00
C LYS A 191 -11.31 -4.41 -23.90
#